data_AF-A0A2N2JZ28-F1
#
_entry.id   AF-A0A2N2JZ28-F1
#
_cell.length_a   1.000
_cell.length_b   1.000
_cell.length_c   1.000
_cell.angle_alpha   90.00
_cell.angle_beta   90.00
_cell.angle_gamma   90.00
#
_symmetry.space_group_name_H-M   'P 1'
#
loop_
_entity.id
_entity.type
_entity.pdbx_description
1 polymer ?
#
loop_
_entity_poly.entity_id
_entity_poly.type
_entity_poly.pdbx_seq_one_letter_code
_entity_poly.pdbx_strand_id
1 'polypeptide(L)'
;MVLTRKSDREIVPQYSLTGDLLSFLRCGLQYRYHNGSSLPPSRPVQLWFGEFIHGTMESAFRIWCSAAQPPAFPWPCNPTPPHQQPPAGRLLHDIGTIGETVEATLRAQGKNPRSYDVRDNAYIRANRAVNELGPHLFPLISVAEEKVIGTRPIPLSPPGQPPPRSALYELHGIIDVLTNIQLGAAATTNVIRQAVQKACPGCTGNYEVIVDYKGSRRPAVSNLNNSYWQQHNWQVQTYAWLRTRQPNSLPVAAGVLIYVNELAPVREDLVELKSAMGDCTADVVPVSGSQDAYMLSTWQPGNAIPHFSLPFRLRRAVRVIPVSVASQTAAATHFDNVVSNIELCVAAEAAAGTIMQHWQSCGDSETCAACDFRHFCPNPHPHSGTHVIEAPHAP
;
A
#
# COMPACT_ATOMS: atom_id res chain seq x y z
N MET A 1 1.60 -48.93 -30.13
CA MET A 1 2.32 -47.75 -29.63
C MET A 1 1.27 -46.70 -29.27
N VAL A 2 0.91 -46.61 -27.99
CA VAL A 2 -0.09 -45.63 -27.52
C VAL A 2 0.62 -44.29 -27.44
N LEU A 3 0.24 -43.35 -28.30
CA LEU A 3 0.74 -41.99 -28.24
C LEU A 3 0.18 -41.34 -26.96
N THR A 4 1.03 -41.21 -25.95
CA THR A 4 0.75 -40.43 -24.75
C THR A 4 0.49 -38.99 -25.20
N ARG A 5 -0.75 -38.53 -24.99
CA ARG A 5 -1.13 -37.13 -25.18
C ARG A 5 -0.14 -36.29 -24.37
N LYS A 6 0.61 -35.42 -25.04
CA LYS A 6 1.50 -34.45 -24.41
C LYS A 6 0.68 -33.76 -23.32
N SER A 7 1.07 -33.88 -22.05
CA SER A 7 0.34 -33.27 -20.94
C SER A 7 0.10 -31.80 -21.30
N ASP A 8 -1.16 -31.36 -21.26
CA ASP A 8 -1.46 -29.93 -21.34
C ASP A 8 -0.52 -29.24 -20.36
N ARG A 9 0.25 -28.25 -20.84
CA ARG A 9 1.23 -27.53 -20.00
C ARG A 9 0.48 -27.10 -18.74
N GLU A 10 0.88 -27.63 -17.59
CA GLU A 10 0.31 -27.22 -16.31
C GLU A 10 0.54 -25.70 -16.20
N ILE A 11 -0.54 -24.93 -16.34
CA ILE A 11 -0.47 -23.48 -16.27
C ILE A 11 -0.36 -23.15 -14.79
N VAL A 12 0.85 -22.81 -14.34
CA VAL A 12 1.06 -22.29 -12.98
C VAL A 12 0.41 -20.91 -12.90
N PRO A 13 -0.66 -20.73 -12.09
CA PRO A 13 -1.28 -19.42 -11.95
C PRO A 13 -0.31 -18.45 -11.28
N GLN A 14 -0.33 -17.21 -11.76
CA GLN A 14 0.50 -16.12 -11.24
C GLN A 14 -0.39 -15.14 -10.48
N TYR A 15 0.03 -14.77 -9.27
CA TYR A 15 -0.66 -13.79 -8.44
C TYR A 15 0.29 -12.68 -8.00
N SER A 16 -0.19 -11.45 -8.15
CA SER A 16 0.34 -10.25 -7.52
C SER A 16 -0.11 -10.20 -6.07
N LEU A 17 0.84 -9.99 -5.14
CA LEU A 17 0.55 -9.84 -3.72
C LEU A 17 -0.48 -8.73 -3.45
N THR A 18 -0.30 -7.57 -4.10
CA THR A 18 -1.17 -6.41 -3.92
C THR A 18 -2.35 -6.44 -4.88
N GLY A 19 -2.12 -6.78 -6.14
CA GLY A 19 -3.13 -6.75 -7.21
C GLY A 19 -4.19 -7.83 -7.06
N ASP A 20 -3.80 -9.04 -6.62
CA ASP A 20 -4.70 -10.17 -6.51
C ASP A 20 -5.05 -10.50 -5.06
N LEU A 21 -4.06 -10.84 -4.24
CA LEU A 21 -4.36 -11.43 -2.92
C LEU A 21 -4.95 -10.41 -1.94
N LEU A 22 -4.35 -9.23 -1.81
CA LEU A 22 -4.90 -8.17 -0.98
C LEU A 22 -6.22 -7.61 -1.55
N SER A 23 -6.34 -7.50 -2.88
CA SER A 23 -7.61 -7.08 -3.51
C SER A 23 -8.75 -8.06 -3.22
N PHE A 24 -8.49 -9.37 -3.33
CA PHE A 24 -9.47 -10.41 -2.99
C PHE A 24 -9.88 -10.33 -1.51
N LEU A 25 -8.92 -10.13 -0.60
CA LEU A 25 -9.20 -9.97 0.83
C LEU A 25 -10.05 -8.73 1.14
N ARG A 26 -9.95 -7.66 0.34
CA ARG A 26 -10.80 -6.46 0.50
C ARG A 26 -12.22 -6.71 0.01
N CYS A 27 -12.37 -7.29 -1.18
CA CYS A 27 -13.66 -7.68 -1.71
C CYS A 27 -13.49 -8.66 -2.88
N GLY A 28 -13.83 -9.93 -2.67
CA GLY A 28 -13.68 -10.99 -3.69
C GLY A 28 -14.48 -10.70 -4.97
N LEU A 29 -15.69 -10.16 -4.84
CA LEU A 29 -16.54 -9.80 -5.98
C LEU A 29 -15.95 -8.66 -6.81
N GLN A 30 -15.48 -7.59 -6.15
CA GLN A 30 -14.83 -6.47 -6.83
C GLN A 30 -13.55 -6.94 -7.55
N TYR A 31 -12.73 -7.74 -6.85
CA TYR A 31 -11.54 -8.36 -7.43
C TYR A 31 -11.87 -9.15 -8.70
N ARG A 32 -12.87 -10.04 -8.65
CA ARG A 32 -13.22 -10.85 -9.81
C ARG A 32 -13.69 -10.03 -11.01
N TYR A 33 -14.49 -8.98 -10.78
CA TYR A 33 -14.91 -8.12 -11.87
C TYR A 33 -13.73 -7.38 -12.48
N HIS A 34 -12.77 -6.87 -11.71
CA HIS A 34 -11.58 -6.23 -12.28
C HIS A 34 -10.60 -7.20 -12.93
N ASN A 35 -10.43 -8.42 -12.41
CA ASN A 35 -9.40 -9.34 -12.93
C ASN A 35 -9.85 -10.15 -14.15
N GLY A 36 -11.15 -10.35 -14.35
CA GLY A 36 -11.67 -11.08 -15.52
C GLY A 36 -12.57 -10.25 -16.44
N SER A 37 -12.61 -8.94 -16.26
CA SER A 37 -13.02 -8.03 -17.32
C SER A 37 -11.78 -7.26 -17.77
N SER A 38 -11.62 -7.01 -19.07
CA SER A 38 -10.59 -6.11 -19.58
C SER A 38 -10.86 -4.64 -19.22
N LEU A 39 -11.64 -4.39 -18.16
CA LEU A 39 -12.04 -3.07 -17.72
C LEU A 39 -10.94 -2.50 -16.82
N PRO A 40 -10.40 -1.31 -17.12
CA PRO A 40 -9.45 -0.67 -16.24
C PRO A 40 -10.08 -0.43 -14.85
N PRO A 41 -9.31 -0.58 -13.75
CA PRO A 41 -9.83 -0.30 -12.43
C PRO A 41 -10.26 1.15 -12.33
N SER A 42 -11.40 1.36 -11.69
CA SER A 42 -12.28 2.48 -12.00
C SER A 42 -12.36 3.56 -10.95
N ARG A 43 -11.58 3.41 -9.88
CA ARG A 43 -11.09 4.57 -9.13
C ARG A 43 -9.63 4.79 -9.43
N PRO A 44 -9.32 5.41 -10.59
CA PRO A 44 -8.01 5.91 -10.87
C PRO A 44 -7.53 6.86 -9.78
N VAL A 45 -8.36 7.41 -8.90
CA VAL A 45 -7.97 8.43 -7.90
C VAL A 45 -7.12 7.91 -6.74
N GLN A 46 -7.51 6.80 -6.08
CA GLN A 46 -6.71 6.21 -4.99
C GLN A 46 -5.45 5.54 -5.56
N LEU A 47 -5.58 4.91 -6.73
CA LEU A 47 -4.46 4.42 -7.51
C LEU A 47 -3.54 5.57 -7.94
N TRP A 48 -4.10 6.67 -8.43
CA TRP A 48 -3.38 7.86 -8.86
C TRP A 48 -2.67 8.50 -7.70
N PHE A 49 -3.32 8.67 -6.54
CA PHE A 49 -2.67 9.27 -5.38
C PHE A 49 -1.50 8.41 -4.90
N GLY A 50 -1.71 7.09 -4.76
CA GLY A 50 -0.65 6.16 -4.41
C GLY A 50 0.50 6.23 -5.42
N GLU A 51 0.22 5.98 -6.70
CA GLU A 51 1.24 5.98 -7.76
C GLU A 51 1.91 7.35 -7.94
N PHE A 52 1.20 8.45 -7.71
CA PHE A 52 1.76 9.79 -7.72
C PHE A 52 2.79 9.97 -6.60
N ILE A 53 2.48 9.53 -5.39
CA ILE A 53 3.41 9.59 -4.26
C ILE A 53 4.62 8.68 -4.50
N HIS A 54 4.41 7.44 -4.97
CA HIS A 54 5.52 6.52 -5.27
C HIS A 54 6.42 7.09 -6.37
N GLY A 55 5.84 7.49 -7.51
CA GLY A 55 6.59 8.04 -8.63
C GLY A 55 7.31 9.35 -8.29
N THR A 56 6.72 10.19 -7.43
CA THR A 56 7.37 11.43 -6.97
C THR A 56 8.53 11.14 -6.04
N MET A 57 8.36 10.24 -5.06
CA MET A 57 9.42 9.84 -4.13
C MET A 57 10.58 9.14 -4.84
N GLU A 58 10.27 8.27 -5.79
CA GLU A 58 11.26 7.57 -6.62
C GLU A 58 12.04 8.55 -7.51
N SER A 59 11.34 9.44 -8.21
CA SER A 59 11.97 10.45 -9.07
C SER A 59 12.83 11.42 -8.26
N ALA A 60 12.36 11.83 -7.08
CA ALA A 60 13.13 12.66 -6.16
C ALA A 60 14.39 11.92 -5.68
N PHE A 61 14.29 10.64 -5.30
CA PHE A 61 15.46 9.85 -4.93
C PHE A 61 16.46 9.74 -6.09
N ARG A 62 16.00 9.47 -7.31
CA ARG A 62 16.85 9.37 -8.50
C ARG A 62 17.61 10.67 -8.76
N ILE A 63 16.95 11.82 -8.64
CA ILE A 63 17.61 13.14 -8.76
C ILE A 63 18.63 13.34 -7.64
N TRP A 64 18.28 12.98 -6.41
CA TRP A 64 19.17 13.13 -5.26
C TRP A 64 20.43 12.25 -5.37
N CYS A 65 20.29 10.98 -5.77
CA CYS A 65 21.40 10.02 -5.82
C CYS A 65 22.29 10.15 -7.07
N SER A 66 21.76 10.69 -8.17
CA SER A 66 22.52 10.86 -9.43
C SER A 66 23.41 12.10 -9.44
N ALA A 67 23.16 13.07 -8.55
CA ALA A 67 23.94 14.29 -8.47
C ALA A 67 25.28 14.04 -7.76
N ALA A 68 26.38 14.51 -8.34
CA ALA A 68 27.71 14.45 -7.71
C ALA A 68 27.73 15.18 -6.34
N GLN A 69 26.92 16.22 -6.21
CA GLN A 69 26.56 16.86 -4.94
C GLN A 69 25.04 16.87 -4.84
N PRO A 70 24.43 16.02 -4.00
CA PRO A 70 22.99 15.99 -3.83
C PRO A 70 22.44 17.36 -3.40
N PRO A 71 21.38 17.87 -4.06
CA PRO A 71 20.81 19.16 -3.69
C PRO A 71 20.27 19.12 -2.26
N ALA A 72 20.64 20.15 -1.48
CA ALA A 72 20.25 20.25 -0.09
C ALA A 72 18.73 20.42 0.05
N PHE A 73 18.17 19.78 1.07
CA PHE A 73 16.79 20.01 1.49
C PHE A 73 16.68 21.34 2.27
N PRO A 74 15.52 22.03 2.23
CA PRO A 74 14.31 21.66 1.51
C PRO A 74 14.37 22.04 0.01
N TRP A 75 13.79 21.19 -0.82
CA TRP A 75 13.55 21.43 -2.23
C TRP A 75 12.30 22.31 -2.42
N PRO A 76 12.28 23.18 -3.45
CA PRO A 76 11.09 23.97 -3.76
C PRO A 76 9.94 23.08 -4.22
N CYS A 77 8.70 23.54 -4.01
CA CYS A 77 7.49 22.84 -4.44
C CYS A 77 6.53 23.84 -5.07
N ASN A 78 6.65 24.04 -6.39
CA ASN A 78 5.85 24.99 -7.16
C ASN A 78 5.03 24.25 -8.23
N PRO A 79 3.94 23.55 -7.83
CA PRO A 79 3.05 22.89 -8.78
C PRO A 79 2.36 23.93 -9.66
N THR A 80 2.20 23.63 -10.96
CA THR A 80 1.45 24.48 -11.86
C THR A 80 -0.02 24.53 -11.43
N PRO A 81 -0.59 25.72 -11.20
CA PRO A 81 -2.00 25.86 -10.92
C PRO A 81 -2.87 25.39 -12.10
N PRO A 82 -4.10 24.91 -11.86
CA PRO A 82 -5.00 24.49 -12.93
C PRO A 82 -5.17 25.57 -14.01
N HIS A 83 -5.10 25.15 -15.28
CA HIS A 83 -5.26 26.02 -16.46
C HIS A 83 -4.24 27.16 -16.59
N GLN A 84 -3.11 27.08 -15.89
CA GLN A 84 -2.02 28.06 -15.99
C GLN A 84 -0.78 27.45 -16.64
N GLN A 85 0.14 28.32 -17.06
CA GLN A 85 1.46 27.89 -17.51
C GLN A 85 2.37 27.58 -16.32
N PRO A 86 3.31 26.64 -16.46
CA PRO A 86 4.30 26.38 -15.43
C PRO A 86 5.11 27.63 -15.05
N PRO A 87 5.39 27.84 -13.75
CA PRO A 87 6.27 28.93 -13.33
C PRO A 87 7.62 28.88 -14.05
N ALA A 88 8.10 30.04 -14.51
CA ALA A 88 9.40 30.13 -15.18
C ALA A 88 10.55 29.87 -14.19
N GLY A 89 11.64 29.26 -14.67
CA GLY A 89 12.87 29.08 -13.89
C GLY A 89 12.81 27.99 -12.80
N ARG A 90 11.85 27.06 -12.85
CA ARG A 90 11.82 25.93 -11.91
C ARG A 90 13.07 25.07 -12.03
N LEU A 91 13.59 24.67 -10.88
CA LEU A 91 14.73 23.76 -10.78
C LEU A 91 14.30 22.35 -11.18
N LEU A 92 15.27 21.52 -11.60
CA LEU A 92 15.02 20.10 -11.91
C LEU A 92 14.49 19.34 -10.68
N HIS A 93 15.00 19.69 -9.50
CA HIS A 93 14.58 19.11 -8.22
C HIS A 93 13.38 19.84 -7.58
N ASP A 94 12.68 20.72 -8.33
CA ASP A 94 11.41 21.26 -7.86
C ASP A 94 10.35 20.16 -7.86
N ILE A 95 9.70 19.96 -6.71
CA ILE A 95 8.70 18.91 -6.49
C ILE A 95 7.49 19.11 -7.41
N GLY A 96 7.19 20.36 -7.79
CA GLY A 96 6.18 20.68 -8.80
C GLY A 96 6.55 20.12 -10.19
N THR A 97 7.80 20.29 -10.61
CA THR A 97 8.31 19.75 -11.89
C THR A 97 8.30 18.21 -11.89
N ILE A 98 8.75 17.60 -10.79
CA ILE A 98 8.76 16.14 -10.63
C ILE A 98 7.33 15.60 -10.68
N GLY A 99 6.44 16.17 -9.87
CA GLY A 99 5.05 15.74 -9.80
C GLY A 99 4.33 15.87 -11.14
N GLU A 100 4.58 16.92 -11.92
CA GLU A 100 3.94 17.08 -13.24
C GLU A 100 4.39 16.03 -14.24
N THR A 101 5.66 15.62 -14.18
CA THR A 101 6.18 14.52 -15.01
C THR A 101 5.47 13.22 -14.66
N VAL A 102 5.31 12.94 -13.36
CA VAL A 102 4.57 11.78 -12.87
C VAL A 102 3.09 11.85 -13.28
N GLU A 103 2.43 13.00 -13.13
CA GLU A 103 1.06 13.22 -13.56
C GLU A 103 0.87 13.01 -15.06
N ALA A 104 1.83 13.43 -15.90
CA ALA A 104 1.78 13.20 -17.33
C ALA A 104 1.82 11.70 -17.66
N THR A 105 2.69 10.93 -16.99
CA THR A 105 2.75 9.47 -17.12
C THR A 105 1.45 8.81 -16.66
N LEU A 106 0.90 9.21 -15.52
CA LEU A 106 -0.37 8.67 -15.01
C LEU A 106 -1.54 8.99 -15.95
N ARG A 107 -1.58 10.21 -16.49
CA ARG A 107 -2.59 10.63 -17.47
C ARG A 107 -2.51 9.80 -18.75
N ALA A 108 -1.32 9.49 -19.23
CA ALA A 108 -1.12 8.61 -20.39
C ALA A 108 -1.65 7.18 -20.14
N GLN A 109 -1.72 6.76 -18.88
CA GLN A 109 -2.35 5.49 -18.44
C GLN A 109 -3.86 5.63 -18.16
N GLY A 110 -4.48 6.78 -18.46
CA GLY A 110 -5.88 7.05 -18.18
C GLY A 110 -6.20 7.39 -16.71
N LYS A 111 -5.17 7.58 -15.86
CA LYS A 111 -5.33 7.89 -14.44
C LYS A 111 -5.25 9.38 -14.21
N ASN A 112 -6.30 9.96 -13.62
CA ASN A 112 -6.38 11.39 -13.31
C ASN A 112 -6.85 11.61 -11.87
N PRO A 113 -6.45 12.73 -11.24
CA PRO A 113 -7.01 13.11 -9.95
C PRO A 113 -8.51 13.38 -10.07
N ARG A 114 -9.28 13.10 -9.01
CA ARG A 114 -10.74 13.30 -9.01
C ARG A 114 -11.15 14.76 -9.07
N SER A 115 -10.35 15.60 -8.42
CA SER A 115 -10.59 17.02 -8.23
C SER A 115 -9.25 17.72 -8.03
N TYR A 116 -9.25 19.04 -8.21
CA TYR A 116 -8.09 19.86 -7.91
C TYR A 116 -7.70 19.80 -6.44
N ASP A 117 -8.65 19.72 -5.51
CA ASP A 117 -8.35 19.54 -4.08
C ASP A 117 -7.57 18.25 -3.80
N VAL A 118 -7.92 17.13 -4.45
CA VAL A 118 -7.17 15.86 -4.29
C VAL A 118 -5.76 16.00 -4.83
N ARG A 119 -5.61 16.67 -5.98
CA ARG A 119 -4.30 16.96 -6.58
C ARG A 119 -3.45 17.82 -5.67
N ASP A 120 -3.99 18.91 -5.16
CA ASP A 120 -3.25 19.86 -4.31
C ASP A 120 -2.84 19.21 -2.99
N ASN A 121 -3.73 18.40 -2.38
CA ASN A 121 -3.37 17.60 -1.21
C ASN A 121 -2.24 16.58 -1.52
N ALA A 122 -2.20 16.02 -2.71
CA ALA A 122 -1.10 15.14 -3.13
C ALA A 122 0.23 15.88 -3.22
N TYR A 123 0.26 17.08 -3.78
CA TYR A 123 1.47 17.92 -3.80
C TYR A 123 1.89 18.36 -2.40
N ILE A 124 0.95 18.73 -1.51
CA ILE A 124 1.26 19.06 -0.11
C ILE A 124 1.92 17.86 0.58
N ARG A 125 1.36 16.66 0.39
CA ARG A 125 1.89 15.42 0.99
C ARG A 125 3.22 15.01 0.37
N ALA A 126 3.39 15.13 -0.95
CA ALA A 126 4.66 14.89 -1.62
C ALA A 126 5.74 15.87 -1.16
N ASN A 127 5.41 17.15 -1.02
CA ASN A 127 6.31 18.17 -0.46
C ASN A 127 6.82 17.76 0.93
N ARG A 128 5.90 17.38 1.83
CA ARG A 128 6.26 16.91 3.17
C ARG A 128 7.08 15.62 3.12
N ALA A 129 6.70 14.66 2.29
CA ALA A 129 7.43 13.39 2.16
C ALA A 129 8.87 13.62 1.67
N VAL A 130 9.07 14.37 0.59
CA VAL A 130 10.41 14.65 0.05
C VAL A 130 11.23 15.47 1.05
N ASN A 131 10.69 16.55 1.60
CA ASN A 131 11.47 17.48 2.43
C ASN A 131 11.64 17.06 3.89
N GLU A 132 10.72 16.27 4.45
CA GLU A 132 10.77 15.87 5.86
C GLU A 132 11.16 14.39 6.04
N LEU A 133 10.80 13.49 5.12
CA LEU A 133 11.26 12.09 5.16
C LEU A 133 12.49 11.85 4.29
N GLY A 134 12.61 12.49 3.12
CA GLY A 134 13.74 12.33 2.21
C GLY A 134 15.12 12.43 2.88
N PRO A 135 15.40 13.44 3.72
CA PRO A 135 16.67 13.54 4.46
C PRO A 135 17.00 12.32 5.33
N HIS A 136 15.99 11.58 5.77
CA HIS A 136 16.14 10.39 6.60
C HIS A 136 16.11 9.10 5.77
N LEU A 137 15.32 9.05 4.71
CA LEU A 137 15.11 7.85 3.92
C LEU A 137 16.14 7.70 2.80
N PHE A 138 16.38 8.74 1.99
CA PHE A 138 17.23 8.65 0.80
C PHE A 138 18.65 8.15 1.08
N PRO A 139 19.32 8.57 2.17
CA PRO A 139 20.65 8.03 2.50
C PRO A 139 20.66 6.54 2.88
N LEU A 140 19.51 5.94 3.16
CA LEU A 140 19.38 4.52 3.52
C LEU A 140 19.04 3.63 2.32
N ILE A 141 18.57 4.20 1.21
CA ILE A 141 18.11 3.43 0.05
C ILE A 141 19.30 2.76 -0.62
N SER A 142 19.25 1.44 -0.76
CA SER A 142 20.18 0.68 -1.59
C SER A 142 19.61 0.39 -2.98
N VAL A 143 18.32 0.08 -3.05
CA VAL A 143 17.60 -0.23 -4.29
C VAL A 143 16.19 0.33 -4.18
N ALA A 144 15.67 0.89 -5.28
CA ALA A 144 14.27 1.29 -5.41
C ALA A 144 13.59 0.39 -6.45
N GLU A 145 12.32 0.08 -6.24
CA GLU A 145 11.49 -0.78 -7.11
C GLU A 145 12.05 -2.19 -7.35
N GLU A 146 12.31 -2.95 -6.28
CA GLU A 146 12.82 -4.31 -6.40
C GLU A 146 11.68 -5.32 -6.67
N LYS A 147 11.73 -5.98 -7.81
CA LYS A 147 10.79 -7.07 -8.16
C LYS A 147 11.18 -8.34 -7.43
N VAL A 148 10.22 -8.96 -6.76
CA VAL A 148 10.42 -10.21 -6.02
C VAL A 148 9.40 -11.25 -6.44
N ILE A 149 9.85 -12.49 -6.56
CA ILE A 149 9.07 -13.62 -7.09
C ILE A 149 9.38 -14.92 -6.32
N GLY A 150 8.39 -15.76 -6.14
CA GLY A 150 8.57 -17.09 -5.57
C GLY A 150 7.40 -18.01 -5.89
N THR A 151 7.63 -19.30 -5.82
CA THR A 151 6.60 -20.32 -6.03
C THR A 151 6.25 -21.02 -4.72
N ARG A 152 4.98 -21.42 -4.59
CA ARG A 152 4.43 -22.09 -3.41
C ARG A 152 3.40 -23.16 -3.81
N PRO A 153 3.19 -24.21 -2.99
CA PRO A 153 2.13 -25.17 -3.23
C PRO A 153 0.75 -24.55 -2.96
N ILE A 154 -0.23 -24.89 -3.79
CA ILE A 154 -1.64 -24.58 -3.51
C ILE A 154 -2.16 -25.62 -2.49
N PRO A 155 -2.77 -25.20 -1.37
CA PRO A 155 -3.41 -26.13 -0.45
C PRO A 155 -4.43 -27.02 -1.16
N LEU A 156 -4.49 -28.30 -0.77
CA LEU A 156 -5.47 -29.23 -1.33
C LEU A 156 -6.88 -28.81 -0.94
N SER A 157 -7.80 -28.86 -1.91
CA SER A 157 -9.22 -28.61 -1.66
C SER A 157 -9.78 -29.60 -0.62
N PRO A 158 -10.68 -29.16 0.27
CA PRO A 158 -11.44 -30.04 1.14
C PRO A 158 -12.16 -31.16 0.36
N PRO A 159 -12.44 -32.32 1.00
CA PRO A 159 -13.20 -33.40 0.38
C PRO A 159 -14.54 -32.91 -0.18
N GLY A 160 -14.85 -33.28 -1.43
CA GLY A 160 -16.08 -32.89 -2.12
C GLY A 160 -15.99 -31.57 -2.89
N GLN A 161 -14.86 -30.88 -2.87
CA GLN A 161 -14.60 -29.70 -3.72
C GLN A 161 -13.67 -30.06 -4.89
N PRO A 162 -13.76 -29.34 -6.02
CA PRO A 162 -12.89 -29.58 -7.17
C PRO A 162 -11.42 -29.32 -6.80
N PRO A 163 -10.47 -30.09 -7.37
CA PRO A 163 -9.05 -29.85 -7.15
C PRO A 163 -8.63 -28.49 -7.75
N PRO A 164 -7.58 -27.86 -7.21
CA PRO A 164 -7.04 -26.64 -7.81
C PRO A 164 -6.51 -26.93 -9.22
N ARG A 165 -6.44 -25.88 -10.06
CA ARG A 165 -6.02 -26.01 -11.47
C ARG A 165 -4.55 -26.38 -11.65
N SER A 166 -3.73 -26.25 -10.60
CA SER A 166 -2.29 -26.51 -10.57
C SER A 166 -1.89 -26.96 -9.15
N ALA A 167 -0.80 -27.71 -9.01
CA ALA A 167 -0.23 -28.04 -7.70
C ALA A 167 0.54 -26.87 -7.07
N LEU A 168 1.03 -25.94 -7.90
CA LEU A 168 1.83 -24.79 -7.50
C LEU A 168 1.19 -23.49 -7.97
N TYR A 169 1.54 -22.38 -7.31
CA TYR A 169 1.29 -21.03 -7.79
C TYR A 169 2.55 -20.18 -7.70
N GLU A 170 2.63 -19.18 -8.56
CA GLU A 170 3.64 -18.13 -8.49
C GLU A 170 3.08 -16.91 -7.76
N LEU A 171 3.86 -16.38 -6.83
CA LEU A 171 3.58 -15.14 -6.13
C LEU A 171 4.66 -14.12 -6.48
N HIS A 172 4.25 -12.94 -6.90
CA HIS A 172 5.16 -11.84 -7.18
C HIS A 172 4.70 -10.52 -6.56
N GLY A 173 5.61 -9.57 -6.49
CA GLY A 173 5.32 -8.19 -6.14
C GLY A 173 6.53 -7.28 -6.29
N ILE A 174 6.32 -6.00 -5.99
CA ILE A 174 7.33 -4.95 -6.07
C ILE A 174 7.52 -4.36 -4.68
N ILE A 175 8.75 -4.33 -4.22
CA ILE A 175 9.17 -3.62 -3.01
C ILE A 175 9.55 -2.20 -3.42
N ASP A 176 8.88 -1.18 -2.86
CA ASP A 176 9.12 0.22 -3.25
C ASP A 176 10.58 0.63 -2.98
N VAL A 177 11.07 0.31 -1.79
CA VAL A 177 12.42 0.67 -1.36
C VAL A 177 13.02 -0.46 -0.55
N LEU A 178 14.22 -0.90 -0.95
CA LEU A 178 15.05 -1.80 -0.18
C LEU A 178 16.25 -1.00 0.36
N THR A 179 16.39 -0.99 1.68
CA THR A 179 17.51 -0.35 2.36
C THR A 179 18.50 -1.39 2.85
N ASN A 180 19.79 -1.08 2.78
CA ASN A 180 20.84 -1.88 3.38
C ASN A 180 21.35 -1.12 4.60
N ILE A 181 20.90 -1.53 5.79
CA ILE A 181 21.27 -0.87 7.03
C ILE A 181 22.41 -1.66 7.65
N GLN A 182 23.61 -1.11 7.53
CA GLN A 182 24.69 -1.45 8.45
C GLN A 182 24.52 -0.62 9.71
N LEU A 183 24.49 -1.24 10.88
CA LEU A 183 24.38 -0.55 12.17
C LEU A 183 25.47 0.53 12.39
N GLY A 184 26.56 0.51 11.62
CA GLY A 184 27.61 1.53 11.65
C GLY A 184 27.51 2.66 10.63
N ALA A 185 26.75 2.50 9.53
CA ALA A 185 26.89 3.38 8.34
C ALA A 185 25.91 4.56 8.32
N ALA A 186 24.70 4.40 8.84
CA ALA A 186 23.72 5.49 8.91
C ALA A 186 23.95 6.37 10.15
N ALA A 187 23.59 7.66 10.12
CA ALA A 187 23.68 8.50 11.32
C ALA A 187 22.80 7.95 12.46
N THR A 188 23.30 7.93 13.70
CA THR A 188 22.54 7.48 14.89
C THR A 188 21.34 8.38 15.22
N THR A 189 21.32 9.59 14.67
CA THR A 189 20.23 10.57 14.76
C THR A 189 19.14 10.36 13.71
N ASN A 190 19.31 9.43 12.76
CA ASN A 190 18.32 9.14 11.73
C ASN A 190 17.06 8.50 12.34
N VAL A 191 15.90 9.12 12.13
CA VAL A 191 14.63 8.71 12.76
C VAL A 191 14.17 7.30 12.35
N ILE A 192 14.41 6.90 11.09
CA ILE A 192 14.03 5.57 10.59
C ILE A 192 14.94 4.52 11.23
N ARG A 193 16.25 4.78 11.26
CA ARG A 193 17.21 3.92 11.95
C ARG A 193 16.84 3.73 13.43
N GLN A 194 16.55 4.81 14.15
CA GLN A 194 16.16 4.74 15.55
C GLN A 194 14.87 3.95 15.77
N ALA A 195 13.87 4.14 14.89
CA ALA A 195 12.63 3.38 14.94
C ALA A 195 12.88 1.87 14.73
N VAL A 196 13.72 1.51 13.76
CA VAL A 196 14.11 0.12 13.49
C VAL A 196 14.85 -0.49 14.67
N GLN A 197 15.86 0.20 15.21
CA GLN A 197 16.62 -0.28 16.37
C GLN A 197 15.75 -0.46 17.61
N LYS A 198 14.78 0.44 17.84
CA LYS A 198 13.83 0.32 18.95
C LYS A 198 12.93 -0.90 18.80
N ALA A 199 12.44 -1.18 17.59
CA ALA A 199 11.55 -2.31 17.34
C ALA A 199 12.29 -3.65 17.25
N CYS A 200 13.55 -3.62 16.83
CA CYS A 200 14.36 -4.82 16.58
C CYS A 200 15.73 -4.70 17.30
N PRO A 201 15.76 -4.71 18.64
CA PRO A 201 16.99 -4.46 19.42
C PRO A 201 18.04 -5.57 19.25
N GLY A 202 17.62 -6.78 18.86
CA GLY A 202 18.50 -7.94 18.65
C GLY A 202 19.12 -8.01 17.25
N CYS A 203 18.80 -7.09 16.34
CA CYS A 203 19.40 -7.08 15.01
C CYS A 203 20.88 -6.70 15.12
N THR A 204 21.74 -7.57 14.62
CA THR A 204 23.20 -7.40 14.58
C THR A 204 23.71 -7.63 13.16
N GLY A 205 24.86 -7.04 12.81
CA GLY A 205 25.46 -7.18 11.49
C GLY A 205 24.77 -6.37 10.38
N ASN A 206 24.86 -6.88 9.15
CA ASN A 206 24.25 -6.27 7.96
C ASN A 206 22.90 -6.92 7.70
N TYR A 207 21.87 -6.09 7.55
CA TYR A 207 20.52 -6.57 7.27
C TYR A 207 19.80 -5.60 6.34
N GLU A 208 18.77 -6.13 5.70
CA GLU A 208 17.87 -5.36 4.87
C GLU A 208 16.66 -4.87 5.66
N VAL A 209 16.19 -3.68 5.31
CA VAL A 209 14.87 -3.20 5.72
C VAL A 209 14.07 -2.83 4.49
N ILE A 210 12.88 -3.43 4.40
CA ILE A 210 11.90 -3.17 3.35
C ILE A 210 11.14 -1.90 3.73
N VAL A 211 11.04 -0.93 2.84
CA VAL A 211 10.25 0.29 3.05
C VAL A 211 9.16 0.33 1.98
N ASP A 212 7.92 0.54 2.41
CA ASP A 212 6.74 0.63 1.53
C ASP A 212 5.93 1.88 1.88
N TYR A 213 5.50 2.62 0.86
CA TYR A 213 4.72 3.84 1.03
C TYR A 213 3.22 3.53 1.00
N LYS A 214 2.48 4.12 1.94
CA LYS A 214 1.02 4.03 2.01
C LYS A 214 0.41 5.41 1.84
N GLY A 215 -0.41 5.56 0.79
CA GLY A 215 -1.23 6.75 0.55
C GLY A 215 -2.52 6.82 1.36
N SER A 216 -2.64 5.98 2.40
CA SER A 216 -3.77 5.95 3.33
C SER A 216 -3.33 6.41 4.72
N ARG A 217 -4.32 6.70 5.59
CA ARG A 217 -4.07 6.96 7.00
C ARG A 217 -3.45 5.75 7.69
N ARG A 218 -2.76 5.94 8.80
CA ARG A 218 -2.35 4.84 9.67
C ARG A 218 -3.62 4.17 10.22
N PRO A 219 -3.87 2.88 9.93
CA PRO A 219 -5.07 2.21 10.39
C PRO A 219 -5.02 2.04 11.91
N ALA A 220 -6.19 2.00 12.53
CA ALA A 220 -6.31 1.61 13.92
C ALA A 220 -5.84 0.16 14.12
N VAL A 221 -5.25 -0.13 15.27
CA VAL A 221 -4.90 -1.49 15.66
C VAL A 221 -6.20 -2.25 15.91
N SER A 222 -6.41 -3.31 15.14
CA SER A 222 -7.59 -4.15 15.26
C SER A 222 -7.18 -5.61 15.27
N ASN A 223 -7.76 -6.36 16.20
CA ASN A 223 -7.63 -7.81 16.29
C ASN A 223 -8.60 -8.54 15.33
N LEU A 224 -9.41 -7.78 14.57
CA LEU A 224 -10.25 -8.38 13.53
C LEU A 224 -9.37 -8.99 12.45
N ASN A 225 -9.64 -10.26 12.13
CA ASN A 225 -9.02 -10.94 11.00
C ASN A 225 -9.24 -10.11 9.72
N ASN A 226 -8.19 -9.96 8.93
CA ASN A 226 -8.16 -9.19 7.68
C ASN A 226 -8.31 -7.65 7.82
N SER A 227 -8.09 -7.04 9.00
CA SER A 227 -7.99 -5.58 9.11
C SER A 227 -6.85 -5.01 8.25
N TYR A 228 -6.93 -3.75 7.79
CA TYR A 228 -5.82 -3.10 7.06
C TYR A 228 -4.51 -3.14 7.85
N TRP A 229 -4.57 -3.01 9.17
CA TRP A 229 -3.41 -3.12 10.06
C TRP A 229 -2.69 -4.46 9.88
N GLN A 230 -3.45 -5.55 9.82
CA GLN A 230 -2.95 -6.91 9.67
C GLN A 230 -2.56 -7.23 8.21
N GLN A 231 -3.34 -6.78 7.23
CA GLN A 231 -3.01 -6.93 5.81
C GLN A 231 -1.67 -6.30 5.48
N HIS A 232 -1.39 -5.09 5.98
CA HIS A 232 -0.09 -4.45 5.77
C HIS A 232 1.05 -5.22 6.46
N ASN A 233 0.77 -5.89 7.59
CA ASN A 233 1.75 -6.77 8.25
C ASN A 233 2.07 -7.97 7.36
N TRP A 234 1.04 -8.71 6.93
CA TRP A 234 1.22 -9.86 6.04
C TRP A 234 1.93 -9.48 4.74
N GLN A 235 1.63 -8.32 4.15
CA GLN A 235 2.31 -7.83 2.96
C GLN A 235 3.82 -7.73 3.17
N VAL A 236 4.26 -7.04 4.23
CA VAL A 236 5.69 -6.87 4.56
C VAL A 236 6.36 -8.22 4.83
N GLN A 237 5.73 -9.09 5.61
CA GLN A 237 6.28 -10.41 5.93
C GLN A 237 6.42 -11.27 4.67
N THR A 238 5.48 -11.15 3.74
CA THR A 238 5.50 -11.91 2.48
C THR A 238 6.54 -11.35 1.52
N TYR A 239 6.73 -10.03 1.44
CA TYR A 239 7.86 -9.46 0.72
C TYR A 239 9.21 -9.91 1.30
N ALA A 240 9.34 -9.95 2.63
CA ALA A 240 10.55 -10.46 3.26
C ALA A 240 10.80 -11.93 2.88
N TRP A 241 9.76 -12.76 2.89
CA TRP A 241 9.82 -14.15 2.43
C TRP A 241 10.19 -14.27 0.94
N LEU A 242 9.62 -13.44 0.06
CA LEU A 242 9.97 -13.41 -1.36
C LEU A 242 11.41 -12.95 -1.58
N ARG A 243 11.89 -12.00 -0.76
CA ARG A 243 13.25 -11.47 -0.81
C ARG A 243 14.27 -12.56 -0.47
N THR A 244 14.00 -13.45 0.47
CA THR A 244 14.92 -14.57 0.79
C THR A 244 15.09 -15.58 -0.34
N ARG A 245 14.29 -15.49 -1.42
CA ARG A 245 14.38 -16.36 -2.62
C ARG A 245 15.14 -15.71 -3.76
N GLN A 246 15.44 -14.43 -3.65
CA GLN A 246 16.22 -13.72 -4.65
C GLN A 246 17.71 -13.93 -4.41
N PRO A 247 18.53 -13.94 -5.48
CA PRO A 247 19.98 -13.93 -5.35
C PRO A 247 20.44 -12.70 -4.57
N ASN A 248 21.58 -12.83 -3.89
CA ASN A 248 22.22 -11.76 -3.12
C ASN A 248 21.29 -11.12 -2.06
N SER A 249 20.39 -11.90 -1.46
CA SER A 249 19.56 -11.43 -0.35
C SER A 249 20.31 -11.44 0.97
N LEU A 250 20.23 -10.32 1.69
CA LEU A 250 20.58 -10.28 3.11
C LEU A 250 19.36 -10.68 3.96
N PRO A 251 19.56 -11.08 5.23
CA PRO A 251 18.45 -11.24 6.14
C PRO A 251 17.63 -9.94 6.24
N VAL A 252 16.33 -10.03 5.99
CA VAL A 252 15.40 -8.92 6.21
C VAL A 252 15.06 -8.86 7.70
N ALA A 253 15.48 -7.80 8.37
CA ALA A 253 15.28 -7.61 9.81
C ALA A 253 13.92 -7.00 10.15
N ALA A 254 13.45 -6.10 9.29
CA ALA A 254 12.22 -5.35 9.51
C ALA A 254 11.62 -4.90 8.18
N GLY A 255 10.33 -4.58 8.21
CA GLY A 255 9.74 -3.65 7.26
C GLY A 255 9.36 -2.34 7.93
N VAL A 256 9.31 -1.28 7.14
CA VAL A 256 8.89 0.07 7.53
C VAL A 256 7.80 0.50 6.58
N LEU A 257 6.61 0.72 7.13
CA LEU A 257 5.51 1.33 6.39
C LEU A 257 5.51 2.83 6.65
N ILE A 258 5.42 3.60 5.57
CA ILE A 258 5.36 5.07 5.62
C ILE A 258 3.95 5.51 5.22
N TYR A 259 3.14 5.90 6.20
CA TYR A 259 1.81 6.46 6.00
C TYR A 259 1.92 7.95 5.68
N VAL A 260 1.96 8.29 4.39
CA VAL A 260 2.25 9.64 3.91
C VAL A 260 1.18 10.64 4.34
N ASN A 261 -0.07 10.19 4.51
CA ASN A 261 -1.17 11.05 4.98
C ASN A 261 -0.92 11.61 6.40
N GLU A 262 -0.14 10.91 7.23
CA GLU A 262 0.17 11.35 8.59
C GLU A 262 1.13 12.55 8.62
N LEU A 263 1.83 12.84 7.51
CA LEU A 263 2.68 14.02 7.39
C LEU A 263 1.86 15.30 7.14
N ALA A 264 0.68 15.18 6.54
CA ALA A 264 -0.25 16.29 6.32
C ALA A 264 -1.69 15.76 6.44
N PRO A 265 -2.17 15.59 7.68
CA PRO A 265 -3.50 15.04 7.93
C PRO A 265 -4.58 16.03 7.49
N VAL A 266 -5.66 15.50 6.93
CA VAL A 266 -6.89 16.25 6.66
C VAL A 266 -7.89 16.09 7.79
N ARG A 267 -9.06 16.73 7.68
CA ARG A 267 -10.11 16.71 8.71
C ARG A 267 -10.53 15.28 9.04
N GLU A 268 -10.75 14.47 8.02
CA GLU A 268 -11.21 13.09 8.12
C GLU A 268 -10.18 12.25 8.89
N ASP A 269 -8.88 12.45 8.62
CA ASP A 269 -7.79 11.77 9.33
C ASP A 269 -7.81 12.08 10.84
N LEU A 270 -8.12 13.32 11.23
CA LEU A 270 -8.19 13.72 12.64
C LEU A 270 -9.43 13.20 13.36
N VAL A 271 -10.57 13.14 12.67
CA VAL A 271 -11.80 12.53 13.23
C VAL A 271 -11.55 11.06 13.53
N GLU A 272 -10.99 10.34 12.57
CA GLU A 272 -10.63 8.92 12.72
C GLU A 272 -9.58 8.69 13.80
N LEU A 273 -8.58 9.57 13.91
CA LEU A 273 -7.59 9.52 14.99
C LEU A 273 -8.22 9.72 16.36
N LYS A 274 -9.12 10.70 16.51
CA LYS A 274 -9.83 10.93 17.79
C LYS A 274 -10.71 9.74 18.15
N SER A 275 -11.40 9.13 17.19
CA SER A 275 -12.16 7.90 17.41
C SER A 275 -11.24 6.77 17.89
N ALA A 276 -10.16 6.50 17.16
CA ALA A 276 -9.21 5.44 17.52
C ALA A 276 -8.54 5.67 18.90
N MET A 277 -8.33 6.93 19.29
CA MET A 277 -7.86 7.27 20.64
C MET A 277 -8.92 6.98 21.71
N GLY A 278 -10.19 7.33 21.45
CA GLY A 278 -11.30 7.00 22.35
C GLY A 278 -11.48 5.51 22.54
N ASP A 279 -11.33 4.74 21.46
CA ASP A 279 -11.45 3.28 21.45
C ASP A 279 -10.18 2.55 21.93
N CYS A 280 -9.11 3.28 22.30
CA CYS A 280 -7.81 2.72 22.67
C CYS A 280 -7.18 1.82 21.58
N THR A 281 -7.47 2.10 20.31
CA THR A 281 -6.95 1.37 19.14
C THR A 281 -5.88 2.15 18.37
N ALA A 282 -5.56 3.38 18.77
CA ALA A 282 -4.43 4.14 18.22
C ALA A 282 -3.10 3.68 18.84
N ASP A 283 -2.17 3.17 18.03
CA ASP A 283 -0.85 2.73 18.50
C ASP A 283 0.12 3.89 18.77
N VAL A 284 -0.07 5.02 18.09
CA VAL A 284 0.73 6.25 18.27
C VAL A 284 -0.17 7.41 18.65
N VAL A 285 -0.10 7.80 19.92
CA VAL A 285 -0.76 8.98 20.49
C VAL A 285 0.25 10.08 20.82
N PRO A 286 -0.17 11.36 20.85
CA PRO A 286 0.70 12.44 21.31
C PRO A 286 1.07 12.21 22.78
N VAL A 287 2.26 12.70 23.17
CA VAL A 287 2.73 12.56 24.56
C VAL A 287 1.82 13.35 25.49
N SER A 288 1.36 12.75 26.59
CA SER A 288 0.52 13.42 27.58
C SER A 288 1.16 14.73 28.07
N GLY A 289 0.39 15.82 28.05
CA GLY A 289 0.87 17.15 28.42
C GLY A 289 1.66 17.90 27.34
N SER A 290 1.87 17.31 26.16
CA SER A 290 2.51 18.01 25.05
C SER A 290 1.56 19.01 24.36
N GLN A 291 2.15 19.95 23.62
CA GLN A 291 1.39 20.87 22.77
C GLN A 291 0.52 20.11 21.75
N ASP A 292 1.04 19.02 21.17
CA ASP A 292 0.29 18.19 20.22
C ASP A 292 -0.93 17.53 20.88
N ALA A 293 -0.80 17.09 22.14
CA ALA A 293 -1.91 16.51 22.90
C ALA A 293 -2.99 17.57 23.17
N TYR A 294 -2.59 18.78 23.58
CA TYR A 294 -3.51 19.89 23.79
C TYR A 294 -4.25 20.27 22.49
N MET A 295 -3.51 20.47 21.39
CA MET A 295 -4.08 20.79 20.07
C MET A 295 -5.08 19.73 19.60
N LEU A 296 -4.75 18.44 19.70
CA LEU A 296 -5.63 17.37 19.25
C LEU A 296 -6.87 17.21 20.14
N SER A 297 -6.71 17.37 21.46
CA SER A 297 -7.82 17.26 22.41
C SER A 297 -8.86 18.38 22.20
N THR A 298 -8.40 19.62 21.99
CA THR A 298 -9.25 20.82 21.84
C THR A 298 -9.78 21.02 20.43
N TRP A 299 -9.19 20.40 19.40
CA TRP A 299 -9.65 20.53 18.03
C TRP A 299 -11.06 19.94 17.84
N GLN A 300 -11.89 20.62 17.05
CA GLN A 300 -13.25 20.24 16.69
C GLN A 300 -13.42 20.23 15.17
N PRO A 301 -14.26 19.33 14.61
CA PRO A 301 -14.60 19.36 13.20
C PRO A 301 -15.13 20.74 12.78
N GLY A 302 -14.56 21.30 11.73
CA GLY A 302 -14.88 22.66 11.25
C GLY A 302 -13.79 23.69 11.56
N ASN A 303 -12.97 23.46 12.58
CA ASN A 303 -11.79 24.31 12.85
C ASN A 303 -10.64 23.98 11.89
N ALA A 304 -9.74 24.94 11.70
CA ALA A 304 -8.50 24.74 10.96
C ALA A 304 -7.69 23.56 11.54
N ILE A 305 -7.02 22.81 10.67
CA ILE A 305 -6.19 21.68 11.07
C ILE A 305 -4.98 22.21 11.88
N PRO A 306 -4.73 21.70 13.09
CA PRO A 306 -3.60 22.16 13.90
C PRO A 306 -2.25 21.84 13.26
N HIS A 307 -1.27 22.72 13.46
CA HIS A 307 0.10 22.49 13.03
C HIS A 307 0.83 21.59 14.04
N PHE A 308 0.69 20.28 13.88
CA PHE A 308 1.39 19.29 14.70
C PHE A 308 2.91 19.32 14.51
N SER A 309 3.62 19.04 15.60
CA SER A 309 5.08 18.96 15.62
C SER A 309 5.58 17.88 14.64
N LEU A 310 6.72 18.14 14.00
CA LEU A 310 7.36 17.17 13.12
C LEU A 310 7.65 15.83 13.83
N PRO A 311 8.16 15.80 15.09
CA PRO A 311 8.35 14.53 15.81
C PRO A 311 7.07 13.70 15.97
N PHE A 312 5.93 14.34 16.25
CA PHE A 312 4.66 13.62 16.36
C PHE A 312 4.18 13.09 15.00
N ARG A 313 4.24 13.93 13.94
CA ARG A 313 3.88 13.52 12.58
C ARG A 313 4.75 12.37 12.07
N LEU A 314 6.07 12.43 12.26
CA LEU A 314 6.99 11.35 11.89
C LEU A 314 6.72 10.05 12.65
N ARG A 315 6.44 10.12 13.96
CA ARG A 315 6.07 8.94 14.75
C ARG A 315 4.79 8.27 14.24
N ARG A 316 3.81 9.06 13.77
CA ARG A 316 2.59 8.53 13.17
C ARG A 316 2.81 8.03 11.75
N ALA A 317 3.64 8.69 10.95
CA ALA A 317 3.95 8.28 9.58
C ALA A 317 4.73 6.95 9.53
N VAL A 318 5.66 6.71 10.46
CA VAL A 318 6.55 5.55 10.43
C VAL A 318 6.01 4.40 11.28
N ARG A 319 5.78 3.23 10.69
CA ARG A 319 5.46 1.98 11.40
C ARG A 319 6.52 0.94 11.09
N VAL A 320 7.18 0.43 12.13
CA VAL A 320 8.14 -0.66 11.99
C VAL A 320 7.46 -1.99 12.29
N ILE A 321 7.71 -2.98 11.45
CA ILE A 321 7.21 -4.35 11.57
C ILE A 321 8.44 -5.26 11.65
N PRO A 322 8.75 -5.82 12.84
CA PRO A 322 9.82 -6.81 12.98
C PRO A 322 9.56 -8.03 12.10
N VAL A 323 10.62 -8.53 11.48
CA VAL A 323 10.55 -9.69 10.58
C VAL A 323 11.30 -10.86 11.23
N SER A 324 10.65 -12.03 11.22
CA SER A 324 11.21 -13.29 11.70
C SER A 324 10.81 -14.42 10.76
N VAL A 325 11.51 -15.54 10.80
CA VAL A 325 11.13 -16.73 10.00
C VAL A 325 9.72 -17.20 10.36
N ALA A 326 9.34 -17.13 11.64
CA ALA A 326 8.00 -17.52 12.09
C ALA A 326 6.90 -16.60 11.52
N SER A 327 7.10 -15.29 11.55
CA SER A 327 6.13 -14.32 11.01
C SER A 327 6.04 -14.36 9.49
N GLN A 328 7.15 -14.62 8.79
CA GLN A 328 7.18 -14.87 7.36
C GLN A 328 6.35 -16.11 6.99
N THR A 329 6.59 -17.24 7.66
CA THR A 329 5.86 -18.48 7.42
C THR A 329 4.37 -18.30 7.68
N ALA A 330 3.99 -17.68 8.79
CA ALA A 330 2.59 -17.43 9.12
C ALA A 330 1.87 -16.56 8.06
N ALA A 331 2.52 -15.50 7.58
CA ALA A 331 1.97 -14.66 6.52
C ALA A 331 1.84 -15.38 5.17
N ALA A 332 2.88 -16.13 4.79
CA ALA A 332 2.88 -16.90 3.54
C ALA A 332 1.79 -17.99 3.56
N THR A 333 1.63 -18.71 4.68
CA THR A 333 0.56 -19.69 4.87
C THR A 333 -0.83 -19.05 4.85
N HIS A 334 -0.98 -17.84 5.38
CA HIS A 334 -2.24 -17.11 5.24
C HIS A 334 -2.57 -16.86 3.77
N PHE A 335 -1.59 -16.43 2.97
CA PHE A 335 -1.79 -16.22 1.53
C PHE A 335 -1.96 -17.51 0.72
N ASP A 336 -1.39 -18.64 1.15
CA ASP A 336 -1.70 -19.95 0.57
C ASP A 336 -3.21 -20.23 0.65
N ASN A 337 -3.82 -19.95 1.81
CA ASN A 337 -5.27 -20.11 1.99
C ASN A 337 -6.09 -19.12 1.16
N VAL A 338 -5.59 -17.89 0.97
CA VAL A 338 -6.23 -16.91 0.08
C VAL A 338 -6.25 -17.42 -1.37
N VAL A 339 -5.12 -17.95 -1.85
CA VAL A 339 -5.03 -18.55 -3.19
C VAL A 339 -5.96 -19.76 -3.30
N SER A 340 -5.98 -20.63 -2.29
CA SER A 340 -6.93 -21.75 -2.26
C SER A 340 -8.38 -21.27 -2.38
N ASN A 341 -8.77 -20.20 -1.69
CA ASN A 341 -10.12 -19.64 -1.79
C ASN A 341 -10.41 -19.08 -3.18
N ILE A 342 -9.45 -18.39 -3.80
CA ILE A 342 -9.58 -17.89 -5.17
C ILE A 342 -9.79 -19.07 -6.13
N GLU A 343 -9.01 -20.14 -6.02
CA GLU A 343 -9.15 -21.32 -6.89
C GLU A 343 -10.50 -22.02 -6.73
N LEU A 344 -11.03 -22.09 -5.50
CA LEU A 344 -12.37 -22.59 -5.25
C LEU A 344 -13.45 -21.72 -5.90
N CYS A 345 -13.32 -20.39 -5.81
CA CYS A 345 -14.24 -19.46 -6.49
C CYS A 345 -14.19 -19.64 -8.01
N VAL A 346 -12.99 -19.78 -8.60
CA VAL A 346 -12.81 -20.01 -10.04
C VAL A 346 -13.46 -21.32 -10.48
N ALA A 347 -13.24 -22.41 -9.73
CA ALA A 347 -13.80 -23.71 -10.07
C ALA A 347 -15.34 -23.73 -9.93
N ALA A 348 -15.88 -23.06 -8.91
CA ALA A 348 -17.32 -22.93 -8.72
C ALA A 348 -17.98 -22.08 -9.82
N GLU A 349 -17.36 -20.95 -10.19
CA GLU A 349 -17.79 -20.12 -11.32
C GLU A 349 -17.79 -20.92 -12.62
N ALA A 350 -16.74 -21.69 -12.90
CA ALA A 350 -16.65 -22.50 -14.11
C ALA A 350 -17.74 -23.58 -14.17
N ALA A 351 -18.14 -24.13 -13.02
CA ALA A 351 -19.20 -25.14 -12.94
C ALA A 351 -20.62 -24.55 -13.07
N ALA A 352 -20.88 -23.40 -12.45
CA ALA A 352 -22.21 -22.80 -12.39
C ALA A 352 -22.49 -21.75 -13.48
N GLY A 353 -21.44 -21.20 -14.10
CA GLY A 353 -21.56 -20.14 -15.11
C GLY A 353 -21.97 -18.77 -14.57
N THR A 354 -21.87 -18.53 -13.24
CA THR A 354 -22.26 -17.25 -12.62
C THR A 354 -21.19 -16.71 -11.68
N ILE A 355 -20.97 -15.38 -11.70
CA ILE A 355 -19.98 -14.70 -10.84
C ILE A 355 -20.57 -14.42 -9.45
N MET A 356 -21.73 -13.77 -9.39
CA MET A 356 -22.27 -13.20 -8.14
C MET A 356 -22.52 -14.24 -7.03
N GLN A 357 -22.74 -15.51 -7.38
CA GLN A 357 -23.02 -16.57 -6.41
C GLN A 357 -21.74 -17.18 -5.79
N HIS A 358 -20.58 -16.97 -6.42
CA HIS A 358 -19.34 -17.66 -6.05
C HIS A 358 -18.23 -16.73 -5.59
N TRP A 359 -18.40 -15.42 -5.77
CA TRP A 359 -17.45 -14.39 -5.32
C TRP A 359 -18.10 -13.49 -4.26
N GLN A 360 -17.57 -13.53 -3.04
CA GLN A 360 -18.18 -12.82 -1.91
C GLN A 360 -17.99 -11.29 -2.01
N SER A 361 -19.05 -10.55 -1.72
CA SER A 361 -19.01 -9.10 -1.53
C SER A 361 -18.89 -8.76 -0.05
N CYS A 362 -17.76 -8.15 0.33
CA CYS A 362 -17.43 -7.84 1.73
C CYS A 362 -16.68 -6.50 1.89
N GLY A 363 -16.78 -5.62 0.89
CA GLY A 363 -16.08 -4.33 0.92
C GLY A 363 -16.58 -3.44 2.05
N ASP A 364 -15.65 -2.77 2.73
CA ASP A 364 -15.95 -1.71 3.69
C ASP A 364 -16.43 -0.42 2.99
N SER A 365 -16.70 0.63 3.78
CA SER A 365 -17.16 1.92 3.25
C SER A 365 -16.21 2.51 2.20
N GLU A 366 -14.89 2.46 2.41
CA GLU A 366 -13.90 2.99 1.47
C GLU A 366 -13.83 2.15 0.18
N THR A 367 -13.81 0.83 0.32
CA THR A 367 -13.76 -0.16 -0.76
C THR A 367 -15.02 -0.08 -1.61
N CYS A 368 -16.21 -0.08 -1.00
CA CYS A 368 -17.49 0.05 -1.70
C CYS A 368 -17.69 1.44 -2.29
N ALA A 369 -17.26 2.50 -1.61
CA ALA A 369 -17.25 3.83 -2.21
C ALA A 369 -16.42 3.82 -3.49
N ALA A 370 -15.30 3.08 -3.50
CA ALA A 370 -14.38 2.93 -4.62
C ALA A 370 -14.73 1.84 -5.64
N CYS A 371 -15.82 1.11 -5.46
CA CYS A 371 -16.22 0.02 -6.33
C CYS A 371 -17.19 0.51 -7.40
N ASP A 372 -16.85 0.36 -8.67
CA ASP A 372 -17.77 0.66 -9.79
C ASP A 372 -19.00 -0.24 -9.79
N PHE A 373 -18.80 -1.45 -9.34
CA PHE A 373 -19.82 -2.48 -9.34
C PHE A 373 -20.78 -2.31 -8.17
N ARG A 374 -20.62 -1.28 -7.31
CA ARG A 374 -21.45 -1.04 -6.13
C ARG A 374 -22.94 -0.89 -6.45
N HIS A 375 -23.27 -0.38 -7.63
CA HIS A 375 -24.66 -0.09 -8.04
C HIS A 375 -25.46 -1.36 -8.38
N PHE A 376 -24.78 -2.45 -8.70
CA PHE A 376 -25.39 -3.76 -8.95
C PHE A 376 -24.80 -4.85 -8.03
N CYS A 377 -24.04 -4.44 -7.02
CA CYS A 377 -23.50 -5.33 -6.01
C CYS A 377 -24.68 -5.86 -5.17
N PRO A 378 -24.73 -7.15 -4.83
CA PRO A 378 -25.80 -7.67 -3.98
C PRO A 378 -25.70 -7.18 -2.52
N ASN A 379 -24.54 -6.70 -2.07
CA ASN A 379 -24.32 -6.27 -0.69
C ASN A 379 -23.28 -5.13 -0.57
N PRO A 380 -23.51 -3.93 -1.15
CA PRO A 380 -22.61 -2.79 -0.99
C PRO A 380 -22.71 -2.21 0.43
N HIS A 381 -21.64 -1.55 0.89
CA HIS A 381 -21.69 -0.79 2.13
C HIS A 381 -22.63 0.43 2.01
N PRO A 382 -23.45 0.75 3.05
CA PRO A 382 -23.64 -0.04 4.28
C PRO A 382 -24.40 -1.33 3.98
N HIS A 383 -23.88 -2.45 4.48
CA HIS A 383 -24.44 -3.78 4.24
C HIS A 383 -25.88 -3.82 4.77
N SER A 384 -26.83 -3.62 3.87
CA SER A 384 -28.26 -3.65 4.17
C SER A 384 -28.85 -4.86 3.49
N GLY A 385 -29.59 -5.67 4.24
CA GLY A 385 -30.24 -6.88 3.72
C GLY A 385 -31.32 -6.62 2.67
N THR A 386 -31.53 -5.37 2.27
CA THR A 386 -32.57 -4.89 1.36
C THR A 386 -32.02 -4.05 0.20
N HIS A 387 -30.74 -4.20 -0.15
CA HIS A 387 -30.20 -3.51 -1.33
C HIS A 387 -30.82 -4.12 -2.61
N VAL A 388 -31.78 -3.42 -3.18
CA VAL A 388 -32.40 -3.80 -4.46
C VAL A 388 -31.51 -3.31 -5.58
N ILE A 389 -31.05 -4.23 -6.43
CA ILE A 389 -30.31 -3.90 -7.66
C ILE A 389 -31.31 -3.27 -8.63
N GLU A 390 -31.31 -1.94 -8.71
CA GLU A 390 -32.08 -1.21 -9.72
C GLU A 390 -31.27 -1.13 -11.02
N ALA A 391 -31.94 -1.37 -12.16
CA ALA A 391 -31.32 -1.17 -13.45
C ALA A 391 -30.96 0.32 -13.61
N PRO A 392 -29.76 0.65 -14.11
CA PRO A 392 -29.41 2.05 -14.35
C PRO A 392 -30.43 2.66 -15.30
N HIS A 393 -30.92 3.87 -14.97
CA HIS A 393 -31.73 4.64 -15.91
C HIS A 393 -30.91 4.82 -17.20
N ALA A 394 -31.53 4.47 -18.34
CA ALA A 394 -30.98 4.79 -19.65
C ALA A 394 -30.81 6.32 -19.77
N PRO A 395 -29.78 6.79 -20.50
CA PRO A 395 -29.37 8.20 -20.52
C PRO A 395 -30.46 9.18 -20.96
#